data_AF-A0A7W8T8Y6-F1
#
_entry.id   AF-A0A7W8T8Y6-F1
#
_cell.length_a   1.000
_cell.length_b   1.000
_cell.length_c   1.000
_cell.angle_alpha   90.00
_cell.angle_beta   90.00
_cell.angle_gamma   90.00
#
_symmetry.space_group_name_H-M   'P 1'
#
loop_
_entity.id
_entity.type
_entity.pdbx_description
1 polymer ?
#
loop_
_entity_poly.entity_id
_entity_poly.type
_entity_poly.pdbx_seq_one_letter_code
_entity_poly.pdbx_strand_id
1 'polypeptide(L)' 'MSELTTKHDACSTYATDKAIIRVDQLQALASLLSLEEVAEQFAGMSTTAQVALFGLFEDSLGDVRATLVRGMEVAHG' A
#
# COMPACT_ATOMS: atom_id res chain seq x y z
N MET A 1 -1.19 -5.02 -35.22
CA MET A 1 -1.90 -5.23 -33.94
C MET A 1 -0.94 -5.71 -32.84
N SER A 2 0.25 -5.10 -32.72
CA SER A 2 1.31 -5.60 -31.81
C SER A 2 1.69 -4.62 -30.70
N GLU A 3 1.14 -3.39 -30.72
CA GLU A 3 1.43 -2.37 -29.70
C GLU A 3 0.40 -2.36 -28.55
N LEU A 4 -0.75 -3.02 -28.72
CA LEU A 4 -1.82 -3.03 -27.70
C LEU A 4 -1.57 -4.05 -26.58
N THR A 5 -0.85 -5.14 -26.85
CA THR A 5 -0.59 -6.22 -25.87
C THR A 5 0.55 -5.86 -24.93
N THR A 6 1.62 -5.22 -25.42
CA THR A 6 2.80 -4.84 -24.63
C THR A 6 2.49 -3.74 -23.59
N LYS A 7 1.52 -2.87 -23.87
CA LYS A 7 1.13 -1.79 -22.94
C LYS A 7 0.35 -2.32 -21.73
N HIS A 8 -0.41 -3.40 -21.93
CA HIS A 8 -1.24 -4.01 -20.89
C HIS A 8 -0.37 -4.73 -19.85
N ASP A 9 0.65 -5.46 -20.31
CA ASP A 9 1.61 -6.15 -19.43
C ASP A 9 2.45 -5.17 -18.61
N ALA A 10 3.03 -4.14 -19.23
CA ALA A 10 3.86 -3.15 -18.53
C ALA A 10 3.06 -2.32 -17.50
N CYS A 11 1.79 -2.01 -17.78
CA CYS A 11 0.90 -1.32 -16.85
C CYS A 11 0.59 -2.19 -15.61
N SER A 12 0.36 -3.50 -15.83
CA SER A 12 0.10 -4.48 -14.77
C SER A 12 1.33 -4.70 -13.88
N THR A 13 2.54 -4.81 -14.47
CA THR A 13 3.80 -4.92 -13.71
C THR A 13 4.06 -3.67 -12.86
N TYR A 14 3.91 -2.47 -13.42
CA TYR A 14 4.12 -1.22 -12.68
C TYR A 14 3.13 -1.02 -11.53
N ALA A 15 1.87 -1.44 -11.71
CA ALA A 15 0.88 -1.42 -10.64
C ALA A 15 1.25 -2.40 -9.51
N THR A 16 1.75 -3.59 -9.87
CA THR A 16 2.23 -4.61 -8.92
C THR A 16 3.46 -4.12 -8.15
N ASP A 17 4.45 -3.54 -8.83
CA ASP A 17 5.65 -2.98 -8.21
C ASP A 17 5.30 -1.88 -7.21
N LYS A 18 4.35 -1.00 -7.58
CA LYS A 18 3.83 0.02 -6.65
C LYS A 18 3.18 -0.60 -5.43
N ALA A 19 2.37 -1.65 -5.59
CA ALA A 19 1.74 -2.34 -4.47
C ALA A 19 2.77 -2.99 -3.55
N ILE A 20 3.83 -3.61 -4.10
CA ILE A 20 4.94 -4.17 -3.31
C ILE A 20 5.62 -3.07 -2.48
N ILE A 21 5.96 -1.94 -3.09
CA ILE A 21 6.56 -0.80 -2.38
C ILE A 21 5.63 -0.30 -1.26
N ARG A 22 4.31 -0.25 -1.50
CA ARG A 22 3.33 0.16 -0.48
C ARG A 22 3.25 -0.85 0.67
N VAL A 23 3.31 -2.16 0.38
CA VAL A 23 3.37 -3.20 1.41
C VAL A 23 4.65 -3.06 2.25
N ASP A 24 5.81 -2.84 1.63
CA ASP A 24 7.08 -2.64 2.34
C ASP A 24 7.02 -1.40 3.25
N GLN A 25 6.43 -0.30 2.77
CA GLN A 25 6.23 0.92 3.57
C GLN A 25 5.29 0.68 4.76
N LEU A 26 4.17 -0.01 4.54
CA LEU A 26 3.22 -0.37 5.60
C LEU A 26 3.88 -1.28 6.65
N GLN A 27 4.69 -2.25 6.21
CA GLN A 27 5.43 -3.13 7.09
C GLN A 27 6.46 -2.35 7.91
N ALA A 28 7.25 -1.47 7.28
CA ALA A 28 8.24 -0.65 7.98
C ALA A 28 7.59 0.24 9.05
N LEU A 29 6.46 0.86 8.73
CA LEU A 29 5.73 1.70 9.68
C LEU A 29 5.11 0.87 10.81
N ALA A 30 4.55 -0.30 10.52
CA ALA A 30 4.06 -1.22 11.55
C ALA A 30 5.18 -1.70 12.48
N SER A 31 6.37 -1.98 11.94
CA SER A 31 7.56 -2.30 12.73
C SER A 31 7.98 -1.11 13.61
N LEU A 32 7.97 0.12 13.10
CA LEU A 32 8.25 1.30 13.91
C LEU A 32 7.26 1.45 15.06
N LEU A 33 5.96 1.32 14.81
CA LEU A 33 4.92 1.40 15.84
C LEU A 33 4.97 0.23 16.84
N SER A 34 5.65 -0.87 16.52
CA SER A 34 5.86 -1.98 17.46
C SER A 34 6.92 -1.68 18.52
N LEU A 35 7.73 -0.63 18.31
CA LEU A 35 8.71 -0.17 19.29
C LEU A 35 7.98 0.63 20.37
N GLU A 36 8.18 0.25 21.63
CA GLU A 36 7.49 0.85 22.79
C GLU A 36 7.66 2.38 22.84
N GLU A 37 8.89 2.89 22.65
CA GLU A 37 9.17 4.33 22.63
C GLU A 37 8.38 5.07 21.53
N VAL A 38 8.25 4.46 20.35
CA VAL A 38 7.52 5.06 19.22
C VAL A 38 6.02 4.99 19.47
N ALA A 39 5.53 3.89 20.05
CA ALA A 39 4.14 3.74 20.45
C ALA A 39 3.75 4.77 21.52
N GLU A 40 4.62 5.03 22.50
CA GLU A 40 4.42 6.05 23.52
C GLU A 40 4.41 7.46 22.93
N GLN A 41 5.37 7.79 22.06
CA GLN A 41 5.40 9.08 21.36
C GLN A 41 4.15 9.27 20.50
N PHE A 42 3.73 8.22 19.79
CA PHE A 42 2.49 8.23 19.00
C PHE A 42 1.26 8.44 19.90
N ALA A 43 1.18 7.74 21.03
CA ALA A 43 0.10 7.91 22.01
C ALA A 43 0.05 9.33 22.59
N GLY A 44 1.20 10.02 22.69
CA GLY A 44 1.31 11.41 23.10
C GLY A 44 0.94 12.44 22.03
N MET A 45 0.77 12.05 20.77
CA MET A 45 0.32 12.95 19.70
C MET A 45 -1.13 13.38 19.89
N SER A 46 -1.51 14.51 19.28
CA SER A 46 -2.93 14.89 19.21
C SER A 46 -3.74 13.81 18.48
N THR A 47 -5.00 13.60 18.89
CA THR A 47 -5.91 12.65 18.25
C THR A 47 -6.04 12.90 16.74
N THR A 48 -6.07 14.16 16.30
CA THR A 48 -6.11 14.51 14.87
C THR A 48 -4.87 14.00 14.13
N ALA A 49 -3.69 14.09 14.74
CA ALA A 49 -2.46 13.61 14.12
C ALA A 49 -2.38 12.07 14.12
N GLN A 50 -2.88 11.41 15.16
CA GLN A 50 -3.01 9.95 15.19
C GLN A 50 -3.94 9.44 14.08
N VAL A 51 -5.12 10.06 13.94
CA VAL A 51 -6.10 9.72 12.90
C VAL A 51 -5.53 10.00 11.51
N ALA A 52 -4.83 11.12 11.31
CA ALA A 52 -4.19 11.42 10.04
C ALA A 52 -3.14 10.36 9.67
N LEU A 53 -2.34 9.89 10.63
CA LEU A 53 -1.36 8.83 10.38
C LEU A 53 -2.05 7.52 9.99
N PHE A 54 -3.06 7.08 10.75
CA PHE A 54 -3.81 5.87 10.40
C PHE A 54 -4.57 5.99 9.07
N GLY A 55 -5.08 7.17 8.73
CA GLY A 55 -5.70 7.42 7.42
C GLY A 55 -4.73 7.20 6.26
N LEU A 56 -3.44 7.57 6.41
CA LEU A 56 -2.41 7.30 5.41
C LEU A 56 -2.11 5.80 5.26
N PHE A 57 -2.19 5.03 6.36
CA PHE A 57 -2.10 3.57 6.33
C PHE A 57 -3.25 2.96 5.56
N GLU A 58 -4.49 3.37 5.87
CA GLU A 58 -5.70 2.85 5.22
C GLU A 58 -5.73 3.14 3.73
N ASP A 59 -5.32 4.36 3.31
CA ASP A 59 -5.21 4.74 1.91
C ASP A 59 -4.20 3.86 1.16
N SER A 60 -3.00 3.70 1.73
CA SER A 60 -1.94 2.85 1.15
C SER A 60 -2.35 1.38 1.08
N LEU A 61 -3.10 0.87 2.07
CA LEU A 61 -3.64 -0.49 2.05
C LEU A 61 -4.75 -0.64 1.00
N GLY A 62 -5.58 0.39 0.82
CA GLY A 62 -6.59 0.46 -0.23
C GLY A 62 -5.97 0.32 -1.62
N ASP A 63 -4.87 1.02 -1.87
CA ASP A 63 -4.10 0.93 -3.12
C ASP A 63 -3.59 -0.50 -3.38
N VAL A 64 -3.01 -1.15 -2.37
CA VAL A 64 -2.54 -2.53 -2.45
C VAL A 64 -3.69 -3.49 -2.76
N ARG A 65 -4.81 -3.35 -2.05
CA ARG A 65 -6.01 -4.17 -2.26
C ARG A 65 -6.57 -3.99 -3.66
N ALA A 66 -6.65 -2.76 -4.16
CA ALA A 66 -7.14 -2.48 -5.50
C ALA A 66 -6.26 -3.14 -6.57
N THR A 67 -4.93 -3.13 -6.39
CA THR A 67 -4.01 -3.82 -7.29
C THR A 67 -4.16 -5.35 -7.22
N LEU A 68 -4.30 -5.92 -6.04
CA LEU A 68 -4.56 -7.36 -5.87
C LEU A 68 -5.86 -7.80 -6.57
N VAL A 69 -6.95 -7.05 -6.39
CA VAL A 69 -8.23 -7.34 -7.03
C VAL A 69 -8.10 -7.32 -8.56
N ARG A 70 -7.47 -6.28 -9.12
CA ARG A 70 -7.20 -6.21 -10.56
C ARG A 70 -6.32 -7.36 -11.06
N GLY A 71 -5.29 -7.74 -10.30
CA GLY A 71 -4.43 -8.88 -10.64
C GLY A 71 -5.17 -10.22 -10.65
N MET A 72 -6.14 -10.40 -9.76
CA MET A 72 -7.01 -11.59 -9.73
C MET A 72 -8.00 -11.62 -10.89
N GLU A 73 -8.56 -10.46 -11.29
CA GLU A 73 -9.45 -10.35 -12.46
C GLU A 73 -8.74 -10.74 -13.76
N VAL A 74 -7.44 -10.42 -13.90
CA VAL A 74 -6.63 -10.80 -15.07
C VAL A 74 -6.28 -12.30 -15.08
N ALA A 75 -6.18 -12.96 -13.92
CA ALA A 75 -5.81 -14.38 -13.82
C ALA A 75 -6.96 -15.37 -14.09
N HIS A 76 -8.19 -14.89 -14.28
CA HIS A 76 -9.40 -15.70 -14.51
C HIS A 76 -10.14 -15.37 -15.83
N GLY A 77 -9.51 -14.58 -16.71
CA GLY A 77 -10.02 -14.22 -18.05
C GLY A 77 -9.30 -14.95 -19.17
#